data_AF-A0A015JBZ3-F1
#
_entry.id   AF-A0A015JBZ3-F1
#
_cell.length_a   1.000
_cell.length_b   1.000
_cell.length_c   1.000
_cell.angle_alpha   90.00
_cell.angle_beta   90.00
_cell.angle_gamma   90.00
#
_symmetry.space_group_name_H-M   'P 1'
#
loop_
_entity.id
_entity.type
_entity.pdbx_description
1 polymer ?
#
loop_
_entity_poly.entity_id
_entity_poly.type
_entity_poly.pdbx_seq_one_letter_code
_entity_poly.pdbx_strand_id
1 'polypeptide(L)'
;MQDTENTNNTNEWVNWIEEAVDKEHLKFYEYEDFNNIQHIGTEAFGNVYRANWKNSGKLVALKSFISLNNLTMKEIVREVF
;
A
#
# COMPACT_ATOMS: atom_id res chain seq x y z
N MET A 1 20.24 -9.19 -21.78
CA MET A 1 18.99 -9.96 -21.66
C MET A 1 18.37 -9.61 -20.33
N GLN A 2 17.43 -8.68 -20.38
CA GLN A 2 16.52 -8.29 -19.33
C GLN A 2 15.22 -7.94 -20.08
N ASP A 3 14.05 -8.05 -19.44
CA ASP A 3 12.71 -7.66 -19.97
C ASP A 3 11.77 -8.79 -20.40
N THR A 4 11.72 -9.93 -19.70
CA THR A 4 10.58 -10.87 -19.85
C THR A 4 9.97 -11.37 -18.54
N GLU A 5 10.62 -11.15 -17.39
CA GLU A 5 10.11 -11.61 -16.07
C GLU A 5 9.35 -10.53 -15.27
N ASN A 6 9.47 -9.24 -15.62
CA ASN A 6 8.88 -8.16 -14.81
C ASN A 6 7.39 -7.90 -15.08
N THR A 7 6.90 -8.18 -16.28
CA THR A 7 5.52 -7.88 -16.68
C THR A 7 4.51 -8.94 -16.26
N ASN A 8 4.95 -10.20 -16.10
CA ASN A 8 4.05 -11.31 -15.80
C ASN A 8 3.60 -11.32 -14.33
N ASN A 9 4.45 -10.85 -13.40
CA ASN A 9 4.19 -10.94 -11.96
C ASN A 9 3.32 -9.80 -11.42
N THR A 10 3.32 -8.62 -12.06
CA THR A 10 2.52 -7.46 -11.60
C THR A 10 1.03 -7.76 -11.62
N ASN A 11 0.55 -8.46 -12.66
CA ASN A 11 -0.86 -8.81 -12.79
C ASN A 11 -1.32 -9.80 -11.71
N GLU A 12 -0.45 -10.74 -11.30
CA GLU A 12 -0.77 -11.70 -10.24
C GLU A 12 -0.95 -11.02 -8.88
N TRP A 13 -0.12 -10.04 -8.55
CA TRP A 13 -0.24 -9.33 -7.27
C TRP A 13 -1.43 -8.39 -7.21
N VAL A 14 -1.74 -7.71 -8.32
CA VAL A 14 -2.96 -6.88 -8.40
C VAL A 14 -4.17 -7.76 -8.13
N ASN A 15 -4.29 -8.90 -8.82
CA ASN A 15 -5.37 -9.86 -8.59
C ASN A 15 -5.42 -10.35 -7.13
N TRP A 16 -4.27 -10.62 -6.51
CA TRP A 16 -4.24 -11.07 -5.11
C TRP A 16 -4.69 -9.99 -4.12
N ILE A 17 -4.31 -8.72 -4.34
CA ILE A 17 -4.78 -7.60 -3.52
C ILE A 17 -6.29 -7.42 -3.70
N GLU A 18 -6.78 -7.44 -4.94
CA GLU A 18 -8.21 -7.36 -5.26
C GLU A 18 -8.98 -8.49 -4.58
N GLU A 19 -8.50 -9.74 -4.67
CA GLU A 19 -9.12 -10.89 -4.02
C GLU A 19 -9.11 -10.77 -2.49
N ALA A 20 -8.04 -10.22 -1.89
CA ALA A 20 -7.98 -9.99 -0.44
C ALA A 20 -8.97 -8.91 0.02
N VAL A 21 -9.24 -7.89 -0.81
CA VAL A 21 -10.28 -6.89 -0.57
C VAL A 21 -11.67 -7.50 -0.72
N ASP A 22 -11.91 -8.23 -1.81
CA ASP A 22 -13.20 -8.89 -2.11
C ASP A 22 -13.59 -9.92 -1.05
N LYS A 23 -12.60 -10.63 -0.50
CA LYS A 23 -12.78 -11.58 0.62
C LYS A 23 -12.80 -10.93 2.00
N GLU A 24 -12.77 -9.60 2.06
CA GLU A 24 -12.77 -8.80 3.30
C GLU A 24 -11.60 -9.09 4.25
N HIS A 25 -10.50 -9.68 3.74
CA HIS A 25 -9.26 -9.84 4.49
C HIS A 25 -8.56 -8.49 4.68
N LEU A 26 -8.69 -7.60 3.69
CA LEU A 26 -8.25 -6.21 3.76
C LEU A 26 -9.45 -5.28 3.62
N LYS A 27 -9.54 -4.29 4.51
CA LYS A 27 -10.52 -3.22 4.36
C LYS A 27 -9.99 -2.17 3.39
N PHE A 28 -10.77 -1.92 2.35
CA PHE A 28 -10.51 -0.83 1.42
C PHE A 28 -11.00 0.50 2.00
N TYR A 29 -10.20 1.55 1.79
CA TYR A 29 -10.50 2.92 2.17
C TYR A 29 -10.10 3.83 1.02
N GLU A 30 -10.93 4.82 0.72
CA GLU A 30 -10.60 5.81 -0.30
C GLU A 30 -9.60 6.82 0.28
N TYR A 31 -8.78 7.42 -0.58
CA TYR A 31 -7.84 8.46 -0.12
C TYR A 31 -8.59 9.63 0.53
N GLU A 32 -9.78 9.93 0.01
CA GLU A 32 -10.71 10.92 0.52
C GLU A 32 -11.25 10.58 1.92
N ASP A 33 -11.09 9.37 2.45
CA ASP A 33 -11.43 9.07 3.84
C ASP A 33 -10.45 9.71 4.84
N PHE A 34 -9.32 10.22 4.36
CA PHE A 34 -8.27 10.82 5.17
C PHE A 34 -8.18 12.33 4.96
N ASN A 35 -7.84 13.07 6.01
CA ASN A 35 -7.52 14.50 5.94
C ASN A 35 -6.28 14.83 6.75
N ASN A 36 -5.82 16.09 6.64
CA ASN A 36 -4.66 16.58 7.38
C ASN A 36 -3.44 15.67 7.17
N ILE A 37 -3.22 15.28 5.92
CA ILE A 37 -2.15 14.37 5.53
C ILE A 37 -0.85 15.17 5.54
N GLN A 38 0.07 14.78 6.43
CA GLN A 38 1.35 15.46 6.61
C GLN A 38 2.48 14.46 6.53
N HIS A 39 3.48 14.75 5.70
CA HIS A 39 4.68 13.94 5.60
C HIS A 39 5.41 13.93 6.95
N ILE A 40 5.84 12.75 7.40
CA ILE A 40 6.56 12.58 8.66
C ILE A 40 7.91 11.87 8.49
N GLY A 41 8.17 11.26 7.33
CA GLY A 41 9.44 10.59 7.08
C GLY A 41 9.50 9.88 5.74
N THR A 42 10.72 9.60 5.30
CA THR A 42 11.01 8.78 4.12
C THR A 42 11.83 7.58 4.58
N GLU A 43 11.40 6.41 4.17
CA GLU A 43 12.04 5.11 4.40
C GLU A 43 12.54 4.54 3.07
N ALA A 44 13.25 3.41 3.14
CA ALA A 44 13.80 2.75 1.95
C ALA A 44 12.73 2.38 0.90
N PHE A 45 11.51 2.07 1.35
CA PHE A 45 10.43 1.60 0.49
C PHE A 45 9.41 2.69 0.13
N GLY A 46 9.53 3.89 0.72
CA GLY A 46 8.72 5.06 0.35
C GLY A 46 8.46 6.04 1.48
N ASN A 47 7.41 6.84 1.36
CA ASN A 47 7.13 7.93 2.30
C ASN A 47 6.05 7.54 3.30
N VAL A 48 6.21 8.00 4.54
CA VAL A 48 5.24 7.86 5.62
C VAL A 48 4.61 9.22 5.91
N TYR A 49 3.29 9.22 6.02
CA TYR A 49 2.48 10.39 6.33
C TYR A 49 1.65 10.11 7.57
N ARG A 50 1.46 11.11 8.43
CA ARG A 50 0.37 11.07 9.42
C ARG A 50 -0.89 11.63 8.78
N ALA A 51 -2.05 11.07 9.11
CA ALA A 51 -3.33 11.56 8.66
C ALA A 51 -4.40 11.39 9.73
N ASN A 52 -5.44 12.21 9.68
CA ASN A 52 -6.67 11.97 10.42
C ASN A 52 -7.62 11.14 9.55
N TRP A 53 -8.26 10.13 10.14
CA TRP A 53 -9.34 9.39 9.48
C TRP A 53 -10.70 10.08 9.75
N LYS A 54 -11.35 10.59 8.70
CA LYS A 54 -12.44 11.59 8.72
C LYS A 54 -13.65 11.25 9.59
N ASN A 55 -13.89 9.96 9.88
CA ASN A 55 -15.08 9.51 10.60
C ASN A 55 -14.80 8.81 11.94
N SER A 56 -13.54 8.62 12.31
CA SER A 56 -13.17 7.93 13.55
C SER A 56 -12.52 8.84 14.58
N GLY A 57 -12.08 10.04 14.17
CA GLY A 57 -11.26 10.92 15.00
C GLY A 57 -9.87 10.35 15.31
N LYS A 58 -9.48 9.23 14.68
CA LYS A 58 -8.20 8.57 14.91
C LYS A 58 -7.12 9.14 14.01
N LEU A 59 -5.91 9.22 14.56
CA LEU A 59 -4.68 9.43 13.81
C LEU A 59 -4.19 8.09 13.27
N VAL A 60 -3.76 8.08 12.01
CA VAL A 60 -3.20 6.91 11.33
C VAL A 60 -1.91 7.29 10.61
N ALA A 61 -1.09 6.29 10.32
CA ALA A 61 0.05 6.40 9.42
C ALA A 61 -0.37 5.87 8.03
N LEU A 62 -0.16 6.67 6.99
CA LEU A 62 -0.29 6.27 5.60
C LEU A 62 1.11 6.07 5.03
N LYS A 63 1.43 4.84 4.63
CA LYS A 63 2.70 4.51 3.97
C LYS A 63 2.46 4.40 2.47
N SER A 64 3.22 5.17 1.69
CA SER A 64 3.26 5.10 0.23
C SER A 64 4.47 4.31 -0.20
N PHE A 65 4.32 3.52 -1.26
CA PHE A 65 5.42 2.74 -1.84
C PHE A 65 5.82 3.30 -3.21
N ILE A 66 7.12 3.42 -3.48
CA ILE A 66 7.64 4.14 -4.67
C ILE A 66 7.42 3.35 -5.97
N SER A 67 7.46 2.02 -5.91
CA SER A 67 7.30 1.16 -7.09
C SER A 67 6.68 -0.18 -6.72
N LEU A 68 5.73 -0.69 -7.50
CA LEU A 68 5.15 -2.03 -7.31
C LEU A 68 6.00 -3.09 -8.01
N ASN A 69 7.13 -3.45 -7.38
CA ASN A 69 8.02 -4.51 -7.85
C ASN A 69 8.08 -5.67 -6.82
N ASN A 70 8.79 -6.74 -7.17
CA ASN A 70 8.93 -7.94 -6.32
C ASN A 70 9.41 -7.62 -4.90
N LEU A 71 10.30 -6.63 -4.75
CA LEU A 71 10.86 -6.26 -3.46
C LEU A 71 9.83 -5.52 -2.61
N THR A 72 9.16 -4.52 -3.18
CA THR A 72 8.09 -3.77 -2.50
C THR A 72 6.96 -4.68 -2.07
N MET A 73 6.56 -5.63 -2.92
CA MET A 73 5.48 -6.56 -2.58
C MET A 73 5.86 -7.49 -1.43
N LYS A 74 7.11 -7.95 -1.36
CA LYS A 74 7.60 -8.71 -0.20
C LYS A 74 7.52 -7.88 1.08
N GLU A 75 7.81 -6.59 1.01
CA GLU A 75 7.69 -5.71 2.18
C GLU A 75 6.22 -5.47 2.56
N ILE A 76 5.32 -5.26 1.59
CA ILE A 76 3.88 -5.14 1.85
C ILE A 76 3.36 -6.40 2.55
N VAL A 77 3.71 -7.59 2.05
CA VAL A 77 3.31 -8.86 2.67
C VAL A 77 3.84 -8.94 4.10
N ARG A 78 5.11 -8.62 4.35
CA ARG A 78 5.74 -8.66 5.68
C ARG A 78 5.11 -7.67 6.69
N GLU A 79 4.64 -6.51 6.23
CA GLU A 79 4.04 -5.51 7.12
C GLU A 79 2.56 -5.78 7.41
N VAL A 80 1.85 -6.44 6.49
CA VAL A 80 0.40 -6.65 6.58
C VAL A 80 0.02 -8.05 7.08
N PHE A 81 0.85 -9.07 6.83
CA PHE A 81 0.59 -10.48 7.13
C PHE A 81 1.72 -11.12 7.94
#